data_AF-A0AA90VFG2-F1
#
_entry.id   AF-A0AA90VFG2-F1
#
_cell.length_a   1.000
_cell.length_b   1.000
_cell.length_c   1.000
_cell.angle_alpha   90.00
_cell.angle_beta   90.00
_cell.angle_gamma   90.00
#
_symmetry.space_group_name_H-M   'P 1'
#
loop_
_entity.id
_entity.type
_entity.pdbx_description
1 polymer ?
#
loop_
_entity_poly.entity_id
_entity_poly.type
_entity_poly.pdbx_seq_one_letter_code
_entity_poly.pdbx_strand_id
1 'polypeptide(L)' 'LLVNALLATGQLKSGQEYDFGLRATSRIKTFVFKFISVPAKWIKTSRRHVLNIYSDDNAYANLFKTDFG' A
#
# COMPACT_ATOMS: atom_id res chain seq x y z
N LEU A 1 0.13 5.12 -9.52
CA LEU A 1 -0.57 4.03 -8.79
C LEU A 1 -0.04 3.92 -7.37
N LEU A 2 1.16 3.37 -7.13
CA LEU A 2 1.69 3.21 -5.76
C LEU A 2 1.83 4.54 -4.98
N VAL A 3 2.47 5.58 -5.55
CA VAL A 3 2.65 6.87 -4.86
C VAL A 3 1.30 7.54 -4.55
N ASN A 4 0.36 7.54 -5.50
CA ASN A 4 -0.97 8.10 -5.30
C ASN A 4 -1.74 7.35 -4.20
N ALA A 5 -1.59 6.03 -4.14
CA ALA A 5 -2.21 5.23 -3.11
C ALA A 5 -1.57 5.50 -1.73
N LEU A 6 -0.24 5.64 -1.64
CA LEU A 6 0.44 6.03 -0.41
C LEU A 6 0.08 7.46 0.07
N LEU A 7 -0.22 8.37 -0.86
CA LEU A 7 -0.77 9.69 -0.54
C LEU A 7 -2.20 9.57 0.01
N ALA A 8 -3.04 8.72 -0.59
CA ALA A 8 -4.42 8.49 -0.15
C ALA A 8 -4.50 7.83 1.25
N THR A 9 -3.53 6.98 1.62
CA THR A 9 -3.44 6.39 2.97
C THR A 9 -2.86 7.33 4.03
N GLY A 10 -2.37 8.51 3.63
CA GLY A 10 -1.66 9.44 4.51
C GLY A 10 -0.27 8.95 4.94
N GLN A 11 0.29 7.93 4.27
CA GLN A 11 1.68 7.51 4.49
C GLN A 11 2.69 8.49 3.90
N LEU A 12 2.30 9.19 2.83
CA LEU A 12 3.04 10.30 2.24
C LEU A 12 2.22 11.59 2.35
N LYS A 13 2.91 12.73 2.43
CA LYS A 13 2.33 14.07 2.43
C LYS A 13 2.45 14.69 1.05
N SER A 14 1.39 15.39 0.63
CA SER A 14 1.40 16.13 -0.63
C SER A 14 2.45 17.26 -0.60
N GLY A 15 3.12 17.50 -1.73
CA GLY A 15 4.13 18.55 -1.87
C GLY A 15 5.50 18.24 -1.25
N GLN A 16 5.67 17.04 -0.68
CA GLN A 16 6.95 16.58 -0.14
C GLN A 16 7.64 15.64 -1.13
N GLU A 17 8.93 15.87 -1.36
CA GLU A 17 9.74 14.97 -2.20
C GLU A 17 10.25 13.79 -1.35
N TYR A 18 10.15 12.58 -1.91
CA TYR A 18 10.54 11.34 -1.24
C TYR A 18 11.61 10.64 -2.06
N ASP A 19 12.82 10.57 -1.49
CA ASP A 19 13.88 9.72 -2.04
C ASP A 19 13.77 8.31 -1.44
N PHE A 20 13.57 7.34 -2.31
CA PHE A 20 13.49 5.92 -1.93
C PHE A 20 14.85 5.22 -2.01
N GLY A 21 15.96 5.95 -2.28
CA GLY A 21 17.31 5.39 -2.36
C GLY A 21 17.51 4.44 -3.54
N LEU A 22 16.59 4.45 -4.51
CA LEU A 22 16.62 3.57 -5.68
C LEU A 22 17.12 4.34 -6.90
N ARG A 23 18.20 3.83 -7.52
CA ARG A 23 18.65 4.33 -8.83
C ARG A 23 17.48 4.35 -9.82
N ALA A 24 17.39 5.42 -10.62
CA ALA A 24 16.29 5.61 -11.57
C ALA A 24 16.14 4.46 -12.58
N THR A 25 17.25 3.86 -13.00
CA THR A 25 17.31 2.73 -13.94
C THR A 25 17.24 1.36 -13.25
N SER A 26 17.03 1.32 -11.93
CA SER A 26 17.04 0.07 -11.19
C SER A 26 15.83 -0.78 -11.56
N ARG A 27 16.08 -2.06 -11.85
CA ARG A 27 15.03 -3.04 -12.16
C ARG A 27 14.09 -3.26 -10.96
N ILE A 28 14.56 -3.07 -9.72
CA ILE A 28 13.72 -3.18 -8.52
C ILE A 28 12.72 -2.03 -8.43
N LYS A 29 13.10 -0.82 -8.85
CA LYS A 29 12.19 0.33 -8.95
C LYS A 29 11.09 0.00 -9.95
N THR A 30 11.46 -0.47 -11.15
CA THR A 30 10.50 -0.89 -12.16
C THR A 30 9.59 -2.01 -11.64
N PHE A 31 10.14 -3.00 -10.94
CA PHE A 31 9.36 -4.10 -10.36
C PHE A 31 8.33 -3.60 -9.34
N VAL A 32 8.76 -2.78 -8.37
CA VAL A 32 7.89 -2.22 -7.33
C VAL A 32 6.77 -1.39 -7.95
N PHE A 33 7.08 -0.48 -8.88
CA PHE A 33 6.07 0.37 -9.51
C PHE A 33 5.16 -0.38 -10.49
N LYS A 34 5.61 -1.51 -11.05
CA LYS A 34 4.85 -2.29 -12.02
C LYS A 34 3.97 -3.37 -11.39
N PHE A 35 4.45 -4.01 -10.33
CA PHE A 35 3.78 -5.18 -9.74
C PHE A 35 3.17 -4.90 -8.36
N ILE A 36 3.68 -3.93 -7.60
CA ILE A 36 3.07 -3.54 -6.33
C ILE A 36 2.06 -2.43 -6.61
N SER A 37 0.81 -2.83 -6.84
CA SER A 37 -0.29 -1.94 -7.23
C SER A 37 -0.96 -1.27 -6.03
N VAL A 38 -1.04 -1.97 -4.90
CA VAL A 38 -1.86 -1.57 -3.74
C VAL A 38 -1.01 -1.51 -2.47
N PRO A 39 -1.05 -0.39 -1.73
CA PRO A 39 -0.44 -0.30 -0.41
C PRO A 39 -1.29 -1.04 0.63
N ALA A 40 -0.61 -1.69 1.56
CA ALA A 40 -1.25 -2.38 2.67
C ALA A 40 -0.48 -2.12 3.97
N LYS A 41 -1.19 -2.20 5.10
CA LYS A 41 -0.63 -1.99 6.43
C LYS A 41 -1.20 -3.01 7.39
N TRP A 42 -0.33 -3.62 8.19
CA TRP A 42 -0.77 -4.42 9.33
C TRP A 42 -1.12 -3.52 10.51
N ILE A 43 -2.34 -3.66 11.03
CA ILE A 43 -2.88 -2.84 12.11
C ILE A 43 -3.19 -3.74 13.30
N LYS A 44 -2.72 -3.38 14.49
CA LYS A 44 -3.11 -4.07 15.72
C LYS A 44 -4.52 -3.63 16.11
N THR A 45 -5.44 -4.59 16.14
CA THR A 45 -6.83 -4.42 16.54
C THR A 45 -7.07 -5.22 17.82
N SER A 46 -7.23 -4.58 18.97
CA SER A 46 -7.45 -5.24 20.27
C SER A 46 -6.55 -6.47 20.52
N ARG A 47 -7.04 -7.69 20.23
CA ARG A 47 -6.34 -8.98 20.42
C ARG A 47 -5.72 -9.55 19.14
N ARG A 48 -6.02 -8.97 17.99
CA ARG A 48 -5.61 -9.43 16.66
C ARG A 48 -4.97 -8.30 15.89
N HIS A 49 -4.60 -8.62 14.68
CA HIS A 49 -3.54 -7.95 13.99
C HIS A 49 -3.90 -8.22 12.53
N VAL A 50 -4.48 -7.19 11.90
CA VAL A 50 -5.30 -7.31 10.69
C VAL A 50 -4.59 -6.57 9.56
N LEU A 51 -4.49 -7.21 8.41
CA LEU A 51 -3.97 -6.59 7.21
C LEU A 51 -5.06 -5.67 6.63
N ASN A 52 -4.84 -4.36 6.69
CA ASN A 52 -5.67 -3.39 6.01
C ASN A 52 -5.09 -3.10 4.63
N ILE A 53 -5.91 -3.22 3.60
CA ILE A 53 -5.54 -2.99 2.21
C ILE A 53 -6.28 -1.76 1.72
N TYR A 54 -5.54 -0.80 1.20
CA TYR A 54 -6.10 0.49 0.80
C TYR A 54 -6.16 0.55 -0.72
N SER A 55 -7.24 0.00 -1.27
CA SER A 55 -7.56 0.04 -2.69
C SER A 55 -9.03 0.42 -2.85
N ASP A 56 -9.33 1.21 -3.89
CA ASP A 56 -10.70 1.48 -4.32
C ASP A 56 -11.27 0.34 -5.19
N ASP A 57 -10.43 -0.63 -5.54
CA ASP A 57 -10.82 -1.80 -6.32
C ASP A 57 -11.56 -2.82 -5.45
N ASN A 58 -12.85 -2.99 -5.76
CA ASN A 58 -13.76 -3.89 -5.06
C ASN A 58 -13.33 -5.36 -5.15
N ALA A 59 -12.50 -5.75 -6.13
CA ALA A 59 -11.94 -7.10 -6.21
C ALA A 59 -11.16 -7.49 -4.94
N TYR A 60 -10.57 -6.52 -4.24
CA TYR A 60 -9.80 -6.75 -3.02
C TYR A 60 -10.62 -6.60 -1.72
N ALA A 61 -11.88 -6.15 -1.81
CA ALA A 61 -12.68 -5.78 -0.64
C ALA A 61 -12.94 -6.96 0.33
N ASN A 62 -12.99 -8.19 -0.17
CA ASN A 62 -13.29 -9.38 0.64
C ASN A 62 -12.15 -10.41 0.66
N LEU A 63 -11.10 -10.22 -0.13
CA LEU A 63 -10.05 -11.23 -0.34
C LEU A 63 -9.28 -11.58 0.96
N PHE A 64 -9.22 -10.64 1.91
CA PHE A 64 -8.50 -10.80 3.18
C PHE A 64 -9.38 -10.56 4.41
N LYS A 65 -10.70 -10.47 4.21
CA LYS A 65 -11.62 -10.45 5.35
C LYS A 65 -11.60 -11.85 5.98
N THR A 66 -11.41 -11.88 7.29
CA THR A 66 -11.64 -13.09 8.08
C THR A 66 -13.05 -13.00 8.63
N ASP A 67 -13.79 -14.11 8.68
CA ASP A 67 -15.24 -14.18 9.00
C ASP A 67 -15.63 -13.77 10.44
N PHE A 68 -14.80 -12.99 11.13
CA PHE A 68 -15.01 -12.59 12.50
C PHE A 68 -15.43 -11.11 12.55
N GLY A 69 -16.75 -10.91 12.66
CA GLY A 69 -17.40 -9.68 13.13
C GLY A 69 -17.44 -9.62 14.64
#